data_AF-A0A257W672-F1
#
_entry.id   AF-A0A257W672-F1
#
_cell.length_a   1.000
_cell.length_b   1.000
_cell.length_c   1.000
_cell.angle_alpha   90.00
_cell.angle_beta   90.00
_cell.angle_gamma   90.00
#
_symmetry.space_group_name_H-M   'P 1'
#
loop_
_entity.id
_entity.type
_entity.pdbx_description
1 polymer ?
#
loop_
_entity_poly.entity_id
_entity_poly.type
_entity_poly.pdbx_seq_one_letter_code
_entity_poly.pdbx_strand_id
1 'polypeptide(L)'
;AAASGRHSSSASAAAARRWRAPPGAKLRHSSTITNSAIRASSATAPPQGRRAIVIVTDNLGLNYQSPDEAAIRALHDANTVLNAIVVGKGRRPDGTRSQFVNPDFSPSNVFKIADETGGDALKADRADEAFPQIVERIRTRYNLIYRAPEGKPGEFREIRVELTPAAKLRYPGAEVRSRRGYFVQ
;
A
#
# COMPACT_ATOMS: atom_id res chain seq x y z
N ALA A 1 -10.52 -5.86 -49.49
CA ALA A 1 -10.61 -4.64 -48.65
C ALA A 1 -10.42 -5.04 -47.19
N ALA A 2 -9.26 -4.72 -46.62
CA ALA A 2 -8.89 -5.05 -45.25
C ALA A 2 -9.30 -3.90 -44.31
N ALA A 3 -10.09 -4.18 -43.29
CA ALA A 3 -10.45 -3.21 -42.24
C ALA A 3 -9.56 -3.42 -41.02
N SER A 4 -8.55 -2.56 -40.88
CA SER A 4 -7.70 -2.45 -39.70
C SER A 4 -8.41 -1.64 -38.60
N GLY A 5 -8.96 -2.32 -37.59
CA GLY A 5 -9.46 -1.70 -36.36
C GLY A 5 -8.33 -1.44 -35.38
N ARG A 6 -8.04 -0.16 -35.12
CA ARG A 6 -6.95 0.30 -34.24
C ARG A 6 -7.25 -0.07 -32.79
N HIS A 7 -6.38 -0.87 -32.18
CA HIS A 7 -6.30 -1.01 -30.73
C HIS A 7 -5.78 0.29 -30.11
N SER A 8 -6.61 1.03 -29.38
CA SER A 8 -6.16 2.15 -28.55
C SER A 8 -5.46 1.60 -27.32
N SER A 9 -4.13 1.53 -27.35
CA SER A 9 -3.33 1.35 -26.14
C SER A 9 -3.39 2.64 -25.32
N SER A 10 -4.23 2.70 -24.28
CA SER A 10 -4.18 3.78 -23.31
C SER A 10 -2.89 3.63 -22.49
N ALA A 11 -1.86 4.39 -22.85
CA ALA A 11 -0.63 4.47 -22.07
C ALA A 11 -0.96 4.98 -20.66
N SER A 12 -0.74 4.15 -19.64
CA SER A 12 -0.80 4.56 -18.24
C SER A 12 0.30 5.58 -17.97
N ALA A 13 -0.04 6.87 -17.99
CA ALA A 13 0.87 7.94 -17.59
C ALA A 13 1.20 7.81 -16.10
N ALA A 14 2.44 7.44 -15.77
CA ALA A 14 2.95 7.48 -14.41
C ALA A 14 3.11 8.95 -13.98
N ALA A 15 2.11 9.51 -13.29
CA ALA A 15 2.22 10.84 -12.72
C ALA A 15 3.01 10.79 -11.40
N ALA A 16 4.32 11.04 -11.47
CA ALA A 16 5.15 11.22 -10.27
C ALA A 16 4.81 12.59 -9.63
N ARG A 17 3.89 12.60 -8.66
CA ARG A 17 3.59 13.80 -7.86
C ARG A 17 4.45 13.81 -6.61
N ARG A 18 5.36 14.78 -6.52
CA ARG A 18 6.09 15.08 -5.29
C ARG A 18 5.14 15.80 -4.34
N TRP A 19 4.64 15.09 -3.33
CA TRP A 19 3.97 15.76 -2.21
C TRP A 19 4.99 16.62 -1.45
N ARG A 20 4.63 17.88 -1.20
CA ARG A 20 5.30 18.76 -0.25
C ARG A 20 4.24 19.21 0.75
N ALA A 21 4.61 19.28 2.03
CA ALA A 21 3.74 19.90 3.02
C ALA A 21 3.40 21.34 2.57
N PRO A 22 2.13 21.77 2.70
CA PRO A 22 1.75 23.13 2.32
C PRO A 22 2.51 24.18 3.15
N PRO A 23 2.80 25.37 2.59
CA PRO A 23 3.43 26.46 3.33
C PRO A 23 2.61 26.79 4.59
N GLY A 24 3.25 26.83 5.75
CA GLY A 24 2.57 27.08 7.04
C GLY A 24 1.92 25.85 7.68
N ALA A 25 2.01 24.66 7.06
CA ALA A 25 1.74 23.41 7.76
C ALA A 25 2.74 23.31 8.93
N LYS A 26 2.24 23.50 10.15
CA LYS A 26 3.01 23.24 11.37
C LYS A 26 3.28 21.74 11.41
N LEU A 27 4.37 21.31 10.77
CA LEU A 27 5.02 20.03 11.06
C LEU A 27 5.61 20.16 12.46
N ARG A 28 4.74 20.09 13.48
CA ARG A 28 5.12 20.00 14.88
C ARG A 28 6.05 18.78 14.98
N HIS A 29 7.24 19.03 15.48
CA HIS A 29 8.41 18.20 15.24
C HIS A 29 8.24 16.74 15.67
N SER A 30 8.75 15.84 14.82
CA SER A 30 9.19 14.48 15.11
C SER A 30 8.14 13.49 15.65
N SER A 31 7.08 13.16 14.90
CA SER A 31 6.30 11.90 15.09
C SER A 31 5.02 11.78 14.24
N THR A 32 4.89 12.37 13.04
CA THR A 32 3.65 12.18 12.25
C THR A 32 3.84 12.40 10.76
N ILE A 33 4.71 11.61 10.13
CA ILE A 33 5.00 11.78 8.69
C ILE A 33 4.38 10.66 7.87
N THR A 34 4.50 9.41 8.30
CA THR A 34 4.17 8.26 7.44
C THR A 34 2.67 8.18 7.16
N ASN A 35 1.84 8.02 8.20
CA ASN A 35 0.41 7.77 8.00
C ASN A 35 -0.34 9.00 7.48
N SER A 36 0.06 10.20 7.92
CA SER A 36 -0.48 11.47 7.43
C SER A 36 -0.15 11.69 5.94
N ALA A 37 1.09 11.42 5.51
CA ALA A 37 1.47 11.54 4.10
C ALA A 37 0.76 10.51 3.22
N ILE A 38 0.58 9.27 3.70
CA ILE A 38 -0.21 8.25 3.01
C ILE A 38 -1.64 8.75 2.80
N ARG A 39 -2.31 9.21 3.87
CA ARG A 39 -3.69 9.71 3.80
C ARG A 39 -3.83 10.91 2.86
N ALA A 40 -2.92 11.87 2.95
CA ALA A 40 -2.92 13.05 2.08
C ALA A 40 -2.75 12.65 0.61
N SER A 41 -1.85 11.70 0.31
CA SER A 41 -1.61 11.22 -1.04
C SER A 41 -2.84 10.49 -1.61
N SER A 42 -3.49 9.64 -0.82
CA SER A 42 -4.71 8.92 -1.19
C SER A 42 -5.87 9.86 -1.53
N ALA A 43 -6.01 10.97 -0.80
CA ALA A 43 -7.09 11.94 -0.99
C ALA A 43 -7.00 12.73 -2.31
N THR A 44 -5.80 12.85 -2.90
CA THR A 44 -5.58 13.66 -4.10
C THR A 44 -5.74 12.90 -5.42
N ALA A 45 -6.00 11.59 -5.36
CA ALA A 45 -5.97 10.74 -6.55
C ALA A 45 -7.37 10.63 -7.20
N PRO A 46 -7.50 10.86 -8.53
CA PRO A 46 -8.77 10.65 -9.22
C PRO A 46 -9.21 9.18 -9.11
N PRO A 47 -10.52 8.89 -9.05
CA PRO A 47 -11.05 7.59 -8.62
C PRO A 47 -10.83 6.43 -9.61
N GLN A 48 -10.18 6.65 -10.75
CA GLN A 48 -10.09 5.67 -11.84
C GLN A 48 -8.70 5.02 -11.94
N GLY A 49 -8.69 3.71 -12.12
CA GLY A 49 -7.49 2.92 -12.42
C GLY A 49 -6.75 2.32 -11.23
N ARG A 50 -5.67 1.59 -11.53
CA ARG A 50 -4.78 0.96 -10.56
C ARG A 50 -3.82 2.01 -10.00
N ARG A 51 -3.85 2.22 -8.69
CA ARG A 51 -3.03 3.22 -7.99
C ARG A 51 -2.05 2.58 -7.03
N ALA A 52 -0.85 3.12 -6.97
CA ALA A 52 0.18 2.71 -6.01
C ALA A 52 0.87 3.94 -5.45
N ILE A 53 1.11 3.93 -4.14
CA ILE A 53 2.03 4.83 -3.45
C ILE A 53 3.31 4.05 -3.21
N VAL A 54 4.46 4.66 -3.50
CA VAL A 54 5.77 4.14 -3.09
C VAL A 54 6.34 5.10 -2.06
N ILE A 55 6.62 4.60 -0.85
CA ILE A 55 7.22 5.38 0.23
C ILE A 55 8.65 4.89 0.52
N VAL A 56 9.59 5.82 0.67
CA VAL A 56 10.92 5.53 1.20
C VAL A 56 10.97 6.05 2.62
N THR A 57 11.29 5.19 3.58
CA THR A 57 11.23 5.53 5.02
C THR A 57 12.25 4.73 5.81
N ASP A 58 12.62 5.20 7.00
CA ASP A 58 13.37 4.38 7.96
C ASP A 58 12.45 3.50 8.83
N ASN A 59 11.13 3.70 8.79
CA ASN A 59 10.12 3.04 9.63
C ASN A 59 10.39 3.14 11.15
N LEU A 60 11.04 4.22 11.60
CA LEU A 60 11.31 4.46 13.04
C LEU A 60 10.49 5.60 13.63
N GLY A 61 9.76 6.33 12.79
CA GLY A 61 8.88 7.39 13.23
C GLY A 61 7.71 6.88 14.08
N LEU A 62 7.22 7.74 14.96
CA LEU A 62 5.90 7.58 15.58
C LEU A 62 4.84 8.23 14.67
N ASN A 63 3.57 7.93 14.92
CA ASN A 63 2.41 8.60 14.36
C ASN A 63 1.59 9.17 15.51
N TYR A 64 1.23 10.46 15.46
CA TYR A 64 0.33 11.11 16.41
C TYR A 64 -1.07 11.25 15.81
N GLN A 65 -2.10 10.77 16.52
CA GLN A 65 -3.51 10.86 16.13
C GLN A 65 -3.80 10.40 14.69
N SER A 66 -2.96 9.51 14.17
CA SER A 66 -3.03 8.99 12.81
C SER A 66 -2.66 7.52 12.82
N PRO A 67 -3.52 6.65 13.38
CA PRO A 67 -3.26 5.22 13.48
C PRO A 67 -3.18 4.55 12.10
N ASP A 68 -2.56 3.36 12.05
CA ASP A 68 -2.37 2.63 10.79
C ASP A 68 -3.71 2.29 10.13
N GLU A 69 -4.73 1.98 10.93
CA GLU A 69 -6.09 1.64 10.49
C GLU A 69 -6.71 2.77 9.66
N ALA A 70 -6.46 4.03 10.05
CA ALA A 70 -6.95 5.19 9.31
C ALA A 70 -6.24 5.35 7.95
N ALA A 71 -4.94 5.03 7.87
CA ALA A 71 -4.19 5.03 6.63
C ALA A 71 -4.62 3.88 5.71
N ILE A 72 -4.80 2.69 6.27
CA ILE A 72 -5.31 1.51 5.57
C ILE A 72 -6.68 1.81 4.98
N ARG A 73 -7.63 2.30 5.78
CA ARG A 73 -8.97 2.67 5.30
C ARG A 73 -8.92 3.68 4.15
N ALA A 74 -8.13 4.75 4.30
CA ALA A 74 -7.97 5.75 3.23
C ALA A 74 -7.41 5.15 1.92
N LEU A 75 -6.50 4.17 2.01
CA LEU A 75 -5.97 3.45 0.85
C LEU A 75 -7.02 2.51 0.23
N HIS A 76 -7.87 1.87 1.03
CA HIS A 76 -8.98 1.05 0.52
C HIS A 76 -10.00 1.91 -0.23
N ASP A 77 -10.45 3.01 0.38
CA ASP A 77 -11.41 3.96 -0.20
C ASP A 77 -10.85 4.56 -1.49
N ALA A 78 -9.56 4.86 -1.51
CA ALA A 78 -8.86 5.36 -2.68
C ALA A 78 -8.33 4.24 -3.60
N ASN A 79 -8.82 2.99 -3.55
CA ASN A 79 -8.35 1.87 -4.39
C ASN A 79 -6.83 1.89 -4.69
N THR A 80 -6.03 2.17 -3.67
CA THR A 80 -4.60 2.44 -3.77
C THR A 80 -3.87 1.42 -2.91
N VAL A 81 -2.66 1.08 -3.31
CA VAL A 81 -1.81 0.18 -2.53
C VAL A 81 -0.56 0.89 -2.05
N LEU A 82 -0.08 0.53 -0.88
CA LEU A 82 1.17 1.04 -0.38
C LEU A 82 2.30 0.05 -0.67
N ASN A 83 3.34 0.54 -1.32
CA ASN A 83 4.62 -0.12 -1.39
C ASN A 83 5.66 0.70 -0.63
N ALA A 84 6.58 0.04 0.08
CA ALA A 84 7.56 0.68 0.93
C ALA A 84 8.98 0.18 0.63
N ILE A 85 9.93 1.10 0.68
CA ILE A 85 11.36 0.83 0.72
C ILE A 85 11.85 1.31 2.08
N VAL A 86 12.21 0.36 2.94
CA VAL A 86 12.63 0.63 4.31
C VAL A 86 14.15 0.67 4.37
N VAL A 87 14.71 1.87 4.53
CA VAL A 87 16.16 2.12 4.63
C VAL A 87 16.62 2.21 6.08
N GLY A 88 17.93 2.20 6.33
CA GLY A 88 18.48 2.41 7.68
C GLY A 88 18.16 1.29 8.68
N LYS A 89 17.83 1.64 9.93
CA LYS A 89 17.73 0.65 11.03
C LYS A 89 16.34 0.03 11.24
N GLY A 90 15.25 0.61 10.72
CA GLY A 90 13.92 0.05 10.96
C GLY A 90 13.74 -1.32 10.32
N ARG A 91 13.00 -2.17 11.03
CA ARG A 91 12.71 -3.56 10.64
C ARG A 91 11.21 -3.80 10.76
N ARG A 92 10.75 -4.87 10.12
CA ARG A 92 9.40 -5.40 10.34
C ARG A 92 9.26 -5.72 11.84
N PRO A 93 8.26 -5.17 12.54
CA PRO A 93 8.00 -5.55 13.92
C PRO A 93 7.75 -7.06 14.01
N ASP A 94 8.35 -7.70 15.00
CA ASP A 94 8.29 -9.15 15.25
C ASP A 94 6.97 -9.62 15.89
N GLY A 95 6.04 -8.69 16.16
CA GLY A 95 4.72 -8.99 16.74
C GLY A 95 4.76 -9.26 18.25
N THR A 96 5.95 -9.42 18.84
CA THR A 96 6.17 -9.78 20.25
C THR A 96 6.08 -8.60 21.24
N ARG A 97 5.90 -7.36 20.77
CA ARG A 97 5.86 -6.16 21.63
C ARG A 97 4.47 -5.89 22.20
N SER A 98 4.21 -6.41 23.39
CA SER A 98 3.17 -5.97 24.34
C SER A 98 3.61 -4.66 25.06
N GLN A 99 2.78 -3.75 25.59
CA GLN A 99 1.30 -3.61 25.63
C GLN A 99 0.88 -2.19 26.08
N PHE A 100 1.72 -1.16 25.93
CA PHE A 100 1.25 0.23 26.15
C PHE A 100 0.82 0.84 24.81
N VAL A 101 -0.45 0.62 24.47
CA VAL A 101 -1.09 1.28 23.33
C VAL A 101 -1.51 2.66 23.80
N ASN A 102 -0.66 3.65 23.59
CA ASN A 102 -1.12 5.02 23.68
C ASN A 102 -2.07 5.26 22.50
N PRO A 103 -3.37 5.55 22.73
CA PRO A 103 -4.33 5.72 21.64
C PRO A 103 -3.96 6.88 20.71
N ASP A 104 -3.22 7.87 21.21
CA ASP A 104 -2.75 9.00 20.44
C ASP A 104 -1.43 8.72 19.71
N PHE A 105 -0.66 7.68 20.07
CA PHE A 105 0.66 7.43 19.49
C PHE A 105 0.85 5.97 19.08
N SER A 106 1.14 5.74 17.80
CA SER A 106 1.53 4.43 17.28
C SER A 106 2.91 4.46 16.61
N PRO A 107 3.79 3.46 16.82
CA PRO A 107 4.97 3.28 15.99
C PRO A 107 4.59 3.10 14.53
N SER A 108 5.42 3.63 13.62
CA SER A 108 5.24 3.40 12.18
C SER A 108 5.38 1.91 11.86
N ASN A 109 4.43 1.40 11.07
CA ASN A 109 4.49 0.04 10.57
C ASN A 109 4.06 -0.03 9.10
N VAL A 110 4.95 0.43 8.21
CA VAL A 110 4.68 0.38 6.76
C VAL A 110 4.56 -1.06 6.25
N PHE A 111 5.13 -2.04 6.94
CA PHE A 111 4.97 -3.46 6.61
C PHE A 111 3.52 -3.90 6.78
N LYS A 112 2.89 -3.57 7.91
CA LYS A 112 1.46 -3.85 8.15
C LYS A 112 0.60 -3.19 7.08
N ILE A 113 0.81 -1.90 6.81
CA ILE A 113 -0.01 -1.17 5.83
C ILE A 113 0.16 -1.74 4.42
N ALA A 114 1.39 -2.08 4.01
CA ALA A 114 1.65 -2.74 2.73
C ALA A 114 0.93 -4.10 2.65
N ASP A 115 1.04 -4.95 3.68
CA ASP A 115 0.40 -6.26 3.72
C ASP A 115 -1.14 -6.15 3.67
N GLU A 116 -1.76 -5.24 4.41
CA GLU A 116 -3.22 -5.05 4.42
C GLU A 116 -3.76 -4.57 3.06
N THR A 117 -3.02 -3.66 2.42
CA THR A 117 -3.41 -3.11 1.10
C THR A 117 -2.98 -3.99 -0.07
N GLY A 118 -2.25 -5.07 0.20
CA GLY A 118 -1.74 -6.02 -0.78
C GLY A 118 -0.50 -5.55 -1.54
N GLY A 119 0.10 -4.45 -1.13
CA GLY A 119 1.37 -3.96 -1.67
C GLY A 119 2.56 -4.72 -1.12
N ASP A 120 3.73 -4.08 -1.15
CA ASP A 120 4.99 -4.72 -0.83
C ASP A 120 5.92 -3.82 -0.03
N ALA A 121 6.65 -4.37 0.94
CA ALA A 121 7.56 -3.62 1.79
C ALA A 121 8.93 -4.29 1.81
N LEU A 122 9.87 -3.69 1.10
CA LEU A 122 11.24 -4.19 0.96
C LEU A 122 12.16 -3.46 1.93
N LYS A 123 12.98 -4.23 2.66
CA LYS A 123 14.11 -3.69 3.40
C LYS A 123 15.32 -3.65 2.47
N ALA A 124 15.91 -2.47 2.31
CA ALA A 124 17.12 -2.31 1.50
C ALA A 124 17.98 -1.18 2.07
N ASP A 125 19.31 -1.34 2.01
CA ASP A 125 20.22 -0.27 2.43
C ASP A 125 20.29 0.84 1.37
N ARG A 126 20.08 0.49 0.10
CA ARG A 126 20.05 1.38 -1.05
C ARG A 126 18.68 1.42 -1.72
N ALA A 127 18.03 2.58 -1.62
CA ALA A 127 16.68 2.75 -2.18
C ALA A 127 16.67 2.76 -3.71
N ASP A 128 17.75 3.21 -4.34
CA ASP A 128 17.89 3.27 -5.79
C ASP A 128 17.97 1.87 -6.43
N GLU A 129 18.49 0.88 -5.70
CA GLU A 129 18.50 -0.53 -6.15
C GLU A 129 17.16 -1.23 -5.91
N ALA A 130 16.46 -0.89 -4.82
CA ALA A 130 15.16 -1.47 -4.49
C ALA A 130 14.00 -0.89 -5.31
N PHE A 131 14.10 0.37 -5.74
CA PHE A 131 13.02 1.06 -6.44
C PHE A 131 12.62 0.38 -7.76
N PRO A 132 13.55 -0.03 -8.65
CA PRO A 132 13.20 -0.81 -9.84
C PRO A 132 12.43 -2.09 -9.53
N GLN A 133 12.77 -2.78 -8.43
CA GLN A 133 12.08 -4.02 -8.03
C GLN A 133 10.62 -3.74 -7.64
N ILE A 134 10.38 -2.67 -6.86
CA ILE A 134 9.02 -2.25 -6.52
C ILE A 134 8.24 -1.87 -7.78
N VAL A 135 8.85 -1.14 -8.72
CA VAL A 135 8.19 -0.75 -9.98
C VAL A 135 7.81 -1.99 -10.79
N GLU A 136 8.71 -2.96 -10.94
CA GLU A 136 8.41 -4.22 -11.63
C GLU A 136 7.27 -4.99 -10.96
N ARG A 137 7.26 -5.09 -9.62
CA ARG A 137 6.16 -5.72 -8.86
C ARG A 137 4.83 -4.99 -9.02
N ILE A 138 4.84 -3.66 -9.08
CA ILE A 138 3.63 -2.88 -9.36
C ILE A 138 3.10 -3.19 -10.77
N ARG A 139 3.99 -3.36 -11.76
CA ARG A 139 3.63 -3.66 -13.16
C ARG A 139 3.06 -5.05 -13.37
N THR A 140 3.57 -6.05 -12.65
CA THR A 140 3.16 -7.46 -12.79
C THR A 140 1.89 -7.82 -12.01
N ARG A 141 1.23 -6.84 -11.39
CA ARG A 141 -0.01 -7.08 -10.67
C ARG A 141 -1.16 -7.48 -11.57
N TYR A 142 -1.80 -8.58 -11.18
CA TYR A 142 -3.06 -9.05 -11.75
C TYR A 142 -4.26 -8.50 -10.96
N ASN A 143 -5.32 -8.17 -11.68
CA ASN A 143 -6.61 -7.84 -11.07
C ASN A 143 -7.49 -9.10 -11.10
N LEU A 144 -7.95 -9.53 -9.92
CA LEU A 144 -8.97 -10.55 -9.81
C LEU A 144 -10.29 -9.86 -9.48
N ILE A 145 -11.30 -10.07 -10.32
CA ILE A 145 -12.62 -9.46 -10.17
C ILE A 145 -13.59 -10.57 -9.77
N TYR A 146 -14.36 -10.34 -8.72
CA TYR A 146 -15.41 -11.23 -8.26
C TYR A 146 -16.62 -10.38 -7.84
N ARG A 147 -17.80 -11.01 -7.81
CA ARG A 147 -19.01 -10.36 -7.30
C ARG A 147 -18.95 -10.36 -5.77
N ALA A 148 -18.86 -9.18 -5.17
CA ALA A 148 -18.90 -9.06 -3.72
C ALA A 148 -20.26 -9.54 -3.18
N PRO A 149 -20.30 -10.37 -2.12
CA PRO A 149 -21.53 -10.70 -1.42
C PRO A 149 -22.15 -9.47 -0.75
N GLU A 150 -23.45 -9.51 -0.50
CA GLU A 150 -24.15 -8.44 0.23
C GLU A 150 -23.59 -8.27 1.65
N GLY A 151 -23.68 -7.06 2.19
CA GLY A 151 -23.15 -6.73 3.51
C GLY A 151 -23.59 -5.36 3.99
N LYS A 152 -23.27 -5.04 5.24
CA LYS A 152 -23.61 -3.74 5.82
C LYS A 152 -22.57 -2.68 5.40
N PRO A 153 -22.98 -1.46 5.00
CA PRO A 153 -22.03 -0.39 4.70
C PRO A 153 -21.03 -0.18 5.85
N GLY A 154 -19.74 -0.07 5.51
CA GLY A 154 -18.63 0.06 6.46
C GLY A 154 -18.15 -1.25 7.09
N GLU A 155 -18.81 -2.39 6.84
CA GLU A 155 -18.36 -3.71 7.30
C GLU A 155 -17.08 -4.12 6.55
N PHE A 156 -16.06 -4.59 7.28
CA PHE A 156 -14.85 -5.14 6.68
C PHE A 156 -15.05 -6.60 6.31
N ARG A 157 -14.69 -6.95 5.07
CA ARG A 157 -14.75 -8.29 4.51
C ARG A 157 -13.34 -8.77 4.17
N GLU A 158 -12.92 -9.89 4.76
CA GLU A 158 -11.62 -10.50 4.47
C GLU A 158 -11.60 -11.15 3.08
N ILE A 159 -10.48 -11.02 2.38
CA ILE A 159 -10.15 -11.71 1.14
C ILE A 159 -8.91 -12.56 1.41
N ARG A 160 -8.97 -13.84 1.03
CA ARG A 160 -7.83 -14.74 1.05
C ARG A 160 -7.55 -15.25 -0.36
N VAL A 161 -6.31 -15.12 -0.80
CA VAL A 161 -5.82 -15.63 -2.08
C VAL A 161 -4.65 -16.55 -1.82
N GLU A 162 -4.74 -17.78 -2.27
CA GLU A 162 -3.70 -18.79 -2.09
C GLU A 162 -3.42 -19.53 -3.40
N LEU A 163 -2.19 -20.01 -3.53
CA LEU A 163 -1.85 -20.97 -4.58
C LEU A 163 -2.46 -22.33 -4.25
N THR A 164 -2.98 -23.01 -5.27
CA THR A 164 -3.38 -24.41 -5.17
C THR A 164 -2.16 -25.30 -4.85
N PRO A 165 -2.35 -26.50 -4.28
CA PRO A 165 -1.24 -27.41 -3.98
C PRO A 165 -0.37 -27.70 -5.21
N ALA A 166 -0.98 -27.95 -6.38
CA ALA A 166 -0.26 -28.18 -7.63
C ALA A 166 0.55 -26.95 -8.08
N ALA A 167 0.02 -25.73 -7.90
CA ALA A 167 0.75 -24.50 -8.22
C ALA A 167 1.92 -24.26 -7.27
N LYS A 168 1.78 -24.56 -5.97
CA LYS A 168 2.87 -24.49 -4.99
C LYS A 168 4.03 -25.43 -5.36
N LEU A 169 3.71 -26.65 -5.82
CA LEU A 169 4.72 -27.60 -6.29
C LEU A 169 5.45 -27.13 -7.56
N ARG A 170 4.71 -26.55 -8.51
CA ARG A 170 5.29 -26.03 -9.76
C ARG A 170 6.11 -24.75 -9.56
N TYR A 171 5.74 -23.92 -8.59
CA TYR A 171 6.36 -22.63 -8.32
C TYR A 171 6.70 -22.48 -6.83
N PRO A 172 7.72 -23.21 -6.34
CA PRO A 172 8.01 -23.28 -4.90
C PRO A 172 8.45 -21.94 -4.27
N GLY A 173 8.97 -21.01 -5.08
CA GLY A 173 9.34 -19.66 -4.63
C GLY A 173 8.29 -18.58 -4.90
N ALA A 174 7.09 -18.94 -5.38
CA ALA A 174 6.08 -17.94 -5.70
C ALA A 174 5.41 -17.40 -4.43
N GLU A 175 5.42 -16.07 -4.28
CA GLU A 175 4.69 -15.37 -3.24
C GLU A 175 3.39 -14.78 -3.79
N VAL A 176 2.29 -14.98 -3.08
CA VAL A 176 1.02 -14.31 -3.38
C VAL A 176 0.87 -13.10 -2.47
N ARG A 177 0.85 -11.92 -3.09
CA ARG A 177 0.51 -10.66 -2.41
C ARG A 177 -0.88 -10.25 -2.85
N SER A 178 -1.80 -10.17 -1.90
CA SER A 178 -3.18 -9.77 -2.16
C SER A 178 -3.65 -8.81 -1.09
N ARG A 179 -4.60 -7.95 -1.47
CA ARG A 179 -5.29 -7.09 -0.51
C ARG A 179 -6.06 -7.99 0.46
N ARG A 180 -5.92 -7.78 1.77
CA ARG A 180 -6.51 -8.65 2.79
C ARG A 180 -8.02 -8.50 2.95
N GLY A 181 -8.62 -7.49 2.34
CA GLY A 181 -10.06 -7.30 2.41
C GLY A 181 -10.55 -6.01 1.77
N TYR A 182 -11.81 -5.69 2.00
CA TYR A 182 -12.44 -4.46 1.55
C TYR A 182 -13.51 -4.02 2.55
N PHE A 183 -13.81 -2.73 2.55
CA PHE A 183 -14.96 -2.19 3.25
C PHE A 183 -16.14 -2.18 2.28
N VAL A 184 -17.28 -2.69 2.73
CA VAL A 184 -18.54 -2.59 1.99
C VAL A 184 -18.90 -1.10 1.88
N GLN A 185 -19.27 -0.65 0.68
CA GLN A 185 -19.66 0.74 0.42
C GLN A 185 -21.13 0.98 0.75
#